data_AF-A0A0S7XNB8-F1
#
_entry.id   AF-A0A0S7XNB8-F1
#
_cell.length_a   1.000
_cell.length_b   1.000
_cell.length_c   1.000
_cell.angle_alpha   90.00
_cell.angle_beta   90.00
_cell.angle_gamma   90.00
#
_symmetry.space_group_name_H-M   'P 1'
#
loop_
_entity.id
_entity.type
_entity.pdbx_description
1 polymer ?
#
loop_
_entity_poly.entity_id
_entity_poly.type
_entity_poly.pdbx_seq_one_letter_code
_entity_poly.pdbx_strand_id
1 'polypeptide(L)'
;MTKKTIIYAILGFGVGLAIASYAGEEIKTEASSSENVPETCILSRLAKIYQPVTFSHQMHSLIAEDCAVCHHHSGAGQTPSCDKCHPVSLSSKESGPPELKDAYHRQCIGCHKEVEMGPTGCMECHTKRSREASPVKTASKKDVPVKKIPKDITATYTLSSLEKMYEPVIFSHGMHAEMAEGCATCHHHTEAGQTPSCRECHRAAFDPKNLNMPGIKGAYHLQCMGCHQEMGGPVGCTQCHAKKATQTTERGQR
;
A
#
# COMPACT_ATOMS: atom_id res chain seq x y z
N MET A 1 59.60 61.72 13.28
CA MET A 1 58.24 61.15 13.31
C MET A 1 57.52 61.58 12.05
N THR A 2 57.30 60.69 11.08
CA THR A 2 56.38 60.91 9.96
C THR A 2 56.05 59.55 9.34
N LYS A 3 54.75 59.20 9.41
CA LYS A 3 54.15 57.93 8.97
C LYS A 3 54.21 57.82 7.44
N LYS A 4 54.61 56.66 6.91
CA LYS A 4 54.42 56.32 5.48
C LYS A 4 53.17 55.46 5.34
N THR A 5 52.20 55.99 4.60
CA THR A 5 50.98 55.29 4.16
C THR A 5 51.32 54.50 2.89
N ILE A 6 51.10 53.18 2.91
CA ILE A 6 51.30 52.29 1.76
C ILE A 6 49.94 52.02 1.13
N ILE A 7 49.79 52.40 -0.13
CA ILE A 7 48.63 52.13 -0.99
C ILE A 7 48.95 50.86 -1.79
N TYR A 8 48.16 49.81 -1.63
CA TYR A 8 48.28 48.56 -2.38
C TYR A 8 47.47 48.66 -3.69
N ALA A 9 48.17 48.54 -4.82
CA ALA A 9 47.58 48.40 -6.15
C ALA A 9 47.18 46.94 -6.40
N ILE A 10 45.93 46.72 -6.82
CA ILE A 10 45.36 45.41 -7.13
C ILE A 10 45.76 45.05 -8.57
N LEU A 11 46.67 44.09 -8.74
CA LEU A 11 46.98 43.47 -10.03
C LEU A 11 46.05 42.27 -10.24
N GLY A 12 45.14 42.40 -11.20
CA GLY A 12 44.23 41.34 -11.62
C GLY A 12 44.98 40.19 -12.29
N PHE A 13 44.80 38.98 -11.76
CA PHE A 13 45.27 37.74 -12.35
C PHE A 13 44.10 37.10 -13.11
N GLY A 14 44.11 37.21 -14.43
CA GLY A 14 43.20 36.49 -15.31
C GLY A 14 43.57 35.01 -15.33
N VAL A 15 42.75 34.16 -14.71
CA VAL A 15 42.84 32.71 -14.86
C VAL A 15 41.90 32.30 -15.99
N GLY A 16 42.48 31.94 -17.13
CA GLY A 16 41.77 31.36 -18.26
C GLY A 16 41.20 29.99 -17.90
N LEU A 17 39.88 29.87 -18.01
CA LEU A 17 39.14 28.62 -17.81
C LEU A 17 39.29 27.76 -19.07
N ALA A 18 40.17 26.77 -19.04
CA ALA A 18 40.24 25.72 -20.06
C ALA A 18 39.12 24.69 -19.81
N ILE A 19 38.03 24.79 -20.55
CA ILE A 19 36.98 23.77 -20.62
C ILE A 19 37.44 22.65 -21.56
N ALA A 20 37.89 21.54 -20.97
CA ALA A 20 38.10 20.29 -21.68
C ALA A 20 36.73 19.58 -21.82
N SER A 21 36.21 19.50 -23.04
CA SER A 21 35.04 18.69 -23.37
C SER A 21 35.37 17.20 -23.21
N TYR A 22 35.01 16.62 -22.07
CA TYR A 22 34.92 15.18 -21.90
C TYR A 22 33.56 14.73 -22.45
N ALA A 23 33.57 14.07 -23.61
CA ALA A 23 32.41 13.36 -24.12
C ALA A 23 32.14 12.17 -23.18
N GLY A 24 31.26 12.39 -22.21
CA GLY A 24 30.69 11.32 -21.40
C GLY A 24 29.80 10.46 -22.28
N GLU A 25 30.16 9.19 -22.44
CA GLU A 25 29.31 8.17 -23.00
C GLU A 25 28.03 8.11 -22.16
N GLU A 26 26.91 8.51 -22.77
CA GLU A 26 25.58 8.42 -22.15
C GLU A 26 25.28 6.94 -21.90
N ILE A 27 25.47 6.49 -20.67
CA ILE A 27 24.82 5.30 -20.16
C ILE A 27 23.32 5.63 -20.20
N LYS A 28 22.66 5.26 -21.29
CA LYS A 28 21.23 5.06 -21.32
C LYS A 28 20.93 4.01 -20.27
N THR A 29 20.59 4.48 -19.07
CA THR A 29 19.76 3.72 -18.15
C THR A 29 18.47 3.46 -18.90
N GLU A 30 18.41 2.31 -19.55
CA GLU A 30 17.16 1.75 -20.03
C GLU A 30 16.26 1.66 -18.81
N ALA A 31 15.27 2.55 -18.78
CA ALA A 31 14.13 2.43 -17.91
C ALA A 31 13.56 1.04 -18.16
N SER A 32 13.81 0.12 -17.22
CA SER A 32 13.27 -1.23 -17.21
C SER A 32 11.74 -1.09 -17.23
N SER A 33 11.20 -1.30 -18.43
CA SER A 33 9.81 -1.16 -18.81
C SER A 33 8.87 -1.79 -17.79
N SER A 34 7.97 -0.98 -17.24
CA SER A 34 6.80 -1.38 -16.45
C SER A 34 5.71 -2.07 -17.28
N GLU A 35 6.02 -2.62 -18.45
CA GLU A 35 5.02 -2.94 -19.49
C GLU A 35 4.30 -4.29 -19.34
N ASN A 36 4.48 -5.04 -18.26
CA ASN A 36 3.70 -6.28 -18.05
C ASN A 36 3.58 -6.69 -16.58
N VAL A 37 3.16 -5.76 -15.70
CA VAL A 37 2.73 -6.15 -14.35
C VAL A 37 1.30 -6.71 -14.48
N PRO A 38 1.06 -8.01 -14.24
CA PRO A 38 -0.27 -8.57 -14.32
C PRO A 38 -1.16 -7.90 -13.27
N GLU A 39 -2.41 -7.57 -13.62
CA GLU A 39 -3.36 -7.02 -12.65
C GLU A 39 -3.70 -8.06 -11.57
N THR A 40 -3.93 -9.29 -12.00
CA THR A 40 -4.27 -10.43 -11.14
C THR A 40 -3.45 -11.66 -11.49
N CYS A 41 -3.08 -12.43 -10.48
CA CYS A 41 -2.36 -13.70 -10.60
C CYS A 41 -3.15 -14.83 -9.94
N ILE A 42 -3.04 -16.06 -10.46
CA ILE A 42 -3.67 -17.24 -9.84
C ILE A 42 -2.57 -18.15 -9.27
N LEU A 43 -2.47 -18.23 -7.95
CA LEU A 43 -1.55 -19.11 -7.23
C LEU A 43 -2.15 -20.52 -7.13
N SER A 44 -1.97 -21.31 -8.18
CA SER A 44 -2.60 -22.63 -8.33
C SER A 44 -1.64 -23.81 -8.11
N ARG A 45 -0.34 -23.57 -7.97
CA ARG A 45 0.70 -24.62 -7.99
C ARG A 45 0.51 -25.71 -6.93
N LEU A 46 -0.10 -25.38 -5.78
CA LEU A 46 -0.39 -26.29 -4.67
C LEU A 46 -1.88 -26.66 -4.53
N ALA A 47 -2.72 -26.27 -5.50
CA ALA A 47 -4.17 -26.43 -5.41
C ALA A 47 -4.58 -27.92 -5.51
N LYS A 48 -4.69 -28.57 -4.35
CA LYS A 48 -5.19 -29.95 -4.21
C LYS A 48 -6.48 -29.98 -3.40
N ILE A 49 -6.36 -29.72 -2.09
CA ILE A 49 -7.46 -29.75 -1.11
C ILE A 49 -8.26 -28.44 -1.12
N TYR A 50 -7.56 -27.34 -1.38
CA TYR A 50 -8.12 -26.01 -1.48
C TYR A 50 -8.12 -25.53 -2.93
N GLN A 51 -9.02 -24.61 -3.25
CA GLN A 51 -8.99 -23.90 -4.52
C GLN A 51 -7.73 -23.02 -4.62
N PRO A 52 -7.26 -22.73 -5.86
CA PRO A 52 -6.23 -21.73 -6.09
C PRO A 52 -6.56 -20.39 -5.42
N VAL A 53 -5.52 -19.67 -4.97
CA VAL A 53 -5.70 -18.31 -4.48
C VAL A 53 -5.63 -17.37 -5.68
N THR A 54 -6.66 -16.56 -5.87
CA THR A 54 -6.58 -15.43 -6.79
C THR A 54 -5.99 -14.24 -6.03
N PHE A 55 -4.97 -13.63 -6.60
CA PHE A 55 -4.13 -12.60 -5.99
C PHE A 55 -4.20 -11.33 -6.84
N SER A 56 -4.59 -10.20 -6.26
CA SER A 56 -4.53 -8.90 -6.96
C SER A 56 -3.13 -8.35 -6.89
N HIS A 57 -2.34 -8.53 -7.95
CA HIS A 57 -0.95 -8.10 -7.97
C HIS A 57 -0.86 -6.57 -8.07
N GLN A 58 -1.75 -5.91 -8.81
CA GLN A 58 -1.81 -4.44 -8.88
C GLN A 58 -1.97 -3.82 -7.49
N MET A 59 -2.93 -4.32 -6.69
CA MET A 59 -3.18 -3.79 -5.35
C MET A 59 -1.98 -3.99 -4.42
N HIS A 60 -1.31 -5.14 -4.50
CA HIS A 60 -0.13 -5.39 -3.68
C HIS A 60 1.09 -4.57 -4.14
N SER A 61 1.24 -4.29 -5.44
CA SER A 61 2.32 -3.43 -5.93
C SER A 61 2.16 -1.95 -5.54
N LEU A 62 0.94 -1.51 -5.22
CA LEU A 62 0.70 -0.16 -4.68
C LEU A 62 1.04 -0.05 -3.18
N ILE A 63 0.99 -1.17 -2.46
CA ILE A 63 1.26 -1.21 -1.02
C ILE A 63 2.74 -1.52 -0.76
N ALA A 64 3.35 -2.37 -1.59
CA ALA A 64 4.76 -2.72 -1.47
C ALA A 64 5.64 -1.55 -1.91
N GLU A 65 6.70 -1.29 -1.13
CA GLU A 65 7.68 -0.24 -1.44
C GLU A 65 8.46 -0.53 -2.72
N ASP A 66 8.79 -1.80 -2.96
CA ASP A 66 9.46 -2.26 -4.17
C ASP A 66 9.07 -3.70 -4.55
N CYS A 67 9.50 -4.13 -5.73
CA CYS A 67 9.29 -5.51 -6.20
C CYS A 67 10.05 -6.55 -5.35
N ALA A 68 11.17 -6.17 -4.74
CA ALA A 68 12.04 -7.07 -3.98
C ALA A 68 11.44 -7.48 -2.62
N VAL A 69 10.46 -6.72 -2.10
CA VAL A 69 9.63 -7.10 -0.94
C VAL A 69 9.05 -8.51 -1.13
N CYS A 70 8.64 -8.86 -2.35
CA CYS A 70 8.09 -10.19 -2.69
C CYS A 70 9.03 -11.00 -3.58
N HIS A 71 9.56 -10.41 -4.65
CA HIS A 71 10.53 -11.03 -5.56
C HIS A 71 11.96 -10.90 -5.02
N HIS A 72 12.14 -11.43 -3.81
CA HIS A 72 13.40 -11.48 -3.11
C HIS A 72 14.45 -12.36 -3.81
N HIS A 73 15.72 -12.11 -3.51
CA HIS A 73 16.88 -12.90 -3.95
C HIS A 73 16.98 -13.13 -5.47
N SER A 74 16.30 -12.28 -6.26
CA SER A 74 16.30 -12.31 -7.71
C SER A 74 17.22 -11.21 -8.25
N GLY A 75 17.82 -11.42 -9.42
CA GLY A 75 18.64 -10.37 -10.06
C GLY A 75 17.81 -9.13 -10.39
N ALA A 76 18.46 -7.99 -10.58
CA ALA A 76 17.77 -6.73 -10.90
C ALA A 76 16.81 -6.91 -12.10
N GLY A 77 15.56 -6.49 -11.93
CA GLY A 77 14.50 -6.61 -12.93
C GLY A 77 13.90 -8.03 -13.10
N GLN A 78 14.36 -9.03 -12.33
CA GLN A 78 13.83 -10.39 -12.42
C GLN A 78 12.71 -10.61 -11.40
N THR A 79 11.54 -11.02 -11.89
CA THR A 79 10.36 -11.36 -11.08
C THR A 79 9.92 -12.81 -11.31
N PRO A 80 10.78 -13.82 -11.03
CA PRO A 80 10.44 -15.21 -11.27
C PRO A 80 9.29 -15.66 -10.34
N SER A 81 8.51 -16.63 -10.80
CA SER A 81 7.53 -17.32 -9.96
C SER A 81 8.21 -17.97 -8.75
N CYS A 82 7.55 -17.94 -7.59
CA CYS A 82 8.13 -18.44 -6.34
C CYS A 82 8.56 -19.91 -6.43
N ASP A 83 7.88 -20.73 -7.24
CA ASP A 83 8.16 -22.16 -7.40
C ASP A 83 9.44 -22.49 -8.17
N LYS A 84 10.10 -21.48 -8.76
CA LYS A 84 11.44 -21.63 -9.35
C LYS A 84 12.51 -21.90 -8.30
N CYS A 85 12.31 -21.39 -7.08
CA CYS A 85 13.26 -21.56 -5.97
C CYS A 85 12.62 -22.29 -4.78
N HIS A 86 11.33 -22.05 -4.49
CA HIS A 86 10.62 -22.70 -3.39
C HIS A 86 9.95 -24.00 -3.87
N PRO A 87 10.43 -25.18 -3.44
CA PRO A 87 9.94 -26.45 -3.94
C PRO A 87 8.52 -26.78 -3.45
N VAL A 88 7.75 -27.50 -4.28
CA VAL A 88 6.36 -27.91 -4.02
C VAL A 88 6.22 -29.02 -2.96
N SER A 89 7.27 -29.82 -2.77
CA SER A 89 7.39 -30.83 -1.72
C SER A 89 8.86 -31.23 -1.57
N LEU A 90 9.31 -31.50 -0.35
CA LEU A 90 10.68 -31.86 0.05
C LEU A 90 11.58 -32.41 -1.06
N SER A 91 12.67 -31.69 -1.31
CA SER A 91 13.99 -32.32 -1.42
C SER A 91 14.60 -32.31 -0.02
N SER A 92 15.13 -33.43 0.43
CA SER A 92 15.69 -33.70 1.76
C SER A 92 16.99 -32.93 2.07
N LYS A 93 16.99 -31.60 1.92
CA LYS A 93 18.13 -30.75 2.28
C LYS A 93 17.74 -29.86 3.46
N GLU A 94 18.40 -30.06 4.61
CA GLU A 94 18.35 -29.18 5.78
C GLU A 94 18.78 -27.73 5.46
N SER A 95 19.47 -27.52 4.34
CA SER A 95 19.92 -26.23 3.85
C SER A 95 19.27 -25.89 2.51
N GLY A 96 18.27 -25.01 2.50
CA GLY A 96 17.59 -24.55 1.30
C GLY A 96 16.45 -23.56 1.60
N PRO A 97 15.85 -22.94 0.56
CA PRO A 97 14.68 -22.10 0.75
C PRO A 97 13.50 -22.92 1.30
N PRO A 98 12.59 -22.30 2.07
CA PRO A 98 11.40 -22.97 2.57
C PRO A 98 10.55 -23.51 1.41
N GLU A 99 9.75 -24.54 1.70
CA GLU A 99 8.79 -25.05 0.73
C GLU A 99 7.82 -23.96 0.27
N LEU A 100 7.26 -24.13 -0.92
CA LEU A 100 6.36 -23.15 -1.53
C LEU A 100 5.15 -22.82 -0.63
N LYS A 101 4.63 -23.83 0.08
CA LYS A 101 3.54 -23.63 1.04
C LYS A 101 3.97 -22.69 2.17
N ASP A 102 5.13 -22.93 2.75
CA ASP A 102 5.62 -22.16 3.89
C ASP A 102 6.09 -20.77 3.46
N ALA A 103 6.67 -20.64 2.25
CA ALA A 103 7.00 -19.37 1.64
C ALA A 103 5.76 -18.47 1.51
N TYR A 104 4.65 -18.98 0.96
CA TYR A 104 3.41 -18.21 0.84
C TYR A 104 2.83 -17.83 2.21
N HIS A 105 2.68 -18.78 3.13
CA HIS A 105 2.08 -18.46 4.44
C HIS A 105 2.95 -17.52 5.25
N ARG A 106 4.29 -17.62 5.17
CA ARG A 106 5.18 -16.70 5.85
C ARG A 106 5.14 -15.30 5.23
N GLN A 107 5.19 -15.19 3.91
CA GLN A 107 5.19 -13.92 3.21
C GLN A 107 3.84 -13.19 3.34
N CYS A 108 2.76 -13.83 2.91
CA CYS A 108 1.46 -13.17 2.81
C CYS A 108 0.89 -12.87 4.21
N ILE A 109 0.86 -13.87 5.09
CA ILE A 109 0.28 -13.68 6.43
C ILE A 109 1.21 -12.84 7.31
N GLY A 110 2.53 -12.94 7.13
CA GLY A 110 3.51 -12.12 7.84
C GLY A 110 3.28 -10.63 7.58
N CYS A 111 3.31 -10.23 6.31
CA CYS A 111 3.06 -8.84 5.92
C CYS A 111 1.67 -8.38 6.38
N HIS A 112 0.61 -9.14 6.13
CA HIS A 112 -0.75 -8.76 6.55
C HIS A 112 -0.90 -8.54 8.06
N LYS A 113 -0.17 -9.31 8.88
CA LYS A 113 -0.14 -9.11 10.34
C LYS A 113 0.63 -7.86 10.71
N GLU A 114 1.77 -7.62 10.06
CA GLU A 114 2.63 -6.47 10.32
C GLU A 114 1.93 -5.14 10.00
N VAL A 115 1.31 -5.05 8.83
CA VAL A 115 0.55 -3.85 8.42
C VAL A 115 -0.88 -3.83 8.96
N GLU A 116 -1.26 -4.85 9.72
CA GLU A 116 -2.62 -5.10 10.23
C GLU A 116 -3.71 -4.99 9.13
N MET A 117 -3.38 -5.33 7.89
CA MET A 117 -4.24 -5.18 6.72
C MET A 117 -4.24 -6.47 5.90
N GLY A 118 -5.41 -6.88 5.41
CA GLY A 118 -5.55 -8.06 4.56
C GLY A 118 -5.90 -9.34 5.33
N PRO A 119 -6.20 -10.43 4.61
CA PRO A 119 -6.65 -11.68 5.20
C PRO A 119 -5.53 -12.42 5.94
N THR A 120 -5.84 -13.01 7.09
CA THR A 120 -4.90 -13.83 7.88
C THR A 120 -5.45 -15.21 8.21
N GLY A 121 -6.75 -15.45 8.00
CA GLY A 121 -7.41 -16.73 8.19
C GLY A 121 -7.26 -17.65 6.98
N CYS A 122 -7.11 -18.97 7.24
CA CYS A 122 -6.90 -19.97 6.19
C CYS A 122 -7.98 -19.94 5.10
N MET A 123 -9.24 -19.73 5.49
CA MET A 123 -10.38 -19.72 4.57
C MET A 123 -10.68 -18.38 3.93
N GLU A 124 -9.93 -17.33 4.29
CA GLU A 124 -10.07 -16.01 3.67
C GLU A 124 -9.35 -16.03 2.32
N CYS A 125 -8.12 -16.56 2.24
CA CYS A 125 -7.41 -16.70 0.96
C CYS A 125 -7.85 -17.93 0.16
N HIS A 126 -8.19 -19.03 0.84
CA HIS A 126 -8.54 -20.29 0.19
C HIS A 126 -10.00 -20.67 0.43
N THR A 127 -10.66 -21.21 -0.59
CA THR A 127 -11.91 -21.93 -0.40
C THR A 127 -11.66 -23.44 -0.43
N LYS A 128 -12.30 -24.20 0.48
CA LYS A 128 -12.21 -25.66 0.45
C LYS A 128 -12.86 -26.16 -0.83
N ARG A 129 -12.21 -27.08 -1.55
CA ARG A 129 -12.78 -27.65 -2.78
C ARG A 129 -14.00 -28.51 -2.44
N SER A 130 -15.20 -28.00 -2.68
CA SER A 130 -16.41 -28.84 -2.75
C SER A 130 -16.54 -29.42 -4.15
N ARG A 131 -17.05 -30.65 -4.25
CA ARG A 131 -17.68 -31.11 -5.48
C ARG A 131 -18.98 -30.28 -5.59
N GLU A 132 -19.25 -29.72 -6.75
CA GLU A 132 -20.37 -28.83 -7.08
C GLU A 132 -20.24 -27.36 -6.64
N ALA A 133 -20.33 -26.50 -7.66
CA ALA A 133 -20.52 -25.06 -7.56
C ALA A 133 -22.03 -24.76 -7.61
N SER A 134 -22.51 -23.87 -6.75
CA SER A 134 -23.83 -23.25 -6.91
C SER A 134 -23.87 -21.87 -6.27
N PRO A 135 -24.79 -20.99 -6.74
CA PRO A 135 -24.59 -19.55 -6.77
C PRO A 135 -24.78 -18.90 -5.40
N VAL A 136 -24.00 -17.84 -5.19
CA VAL A 136 -24.08 -16.96 -4.02
C VAL A 136 -25.42 -16.24 -4.04
N LYS A 137 -26.22 -16.46 -2.99
CA LYS A 137 -27.33 -15.57 -2.64
C LYS A 137 -26.74 -14.29 -2.06
N THR A 138 -27.00 -13.18 -2.73
CA THR A 138 -26.75 -11.83 -2.23
C THR A 138 -27.66 -11.59 -1.01
N ALA A 139 -27.06 -11.32 0.15
CA ALA A 139 -27.80 -10.99 1.36
C ALA A 139 -28.11 -9.48 1.39
N SER A 140 -29.39 -9.21 1.64
CA SER A 140 -30.04 -7.91 1.60
C SER A 140 -29.41 -6.85 2.49
N LYS A 141 -29.42 -5.63 1.94
CA LYS A 141 -29.17 -4.36 2.62
C LYS A 141 -30.11 -4.24 3.83
N LYS A 142 -29.55 -3.97 5.01
CA LYS A 142 -30.30 -3.36 6.11
C LYS A 142 -29.96 -1.87 6.13
N ASP A 143 -31.00 -1.06 6.08
CA ASP A 143 -30.93 0.39 6.09
C ASP A 143 -30.39 0.86 7.44
N VAL A 144 -29.24 1.53 7.39
CA VAL A 144 -28.73 2.34 8.50
C VAL A 144 -29.20 3.77 8.24
N PRO A 145 -29.78 4.48 9.23
CA PRO A 145 -30.26 5.83 9.00
C PRO A 145 -29.10 6.75 8.65
N VAL A 146 -29.11 7.28 7.41
CA VAL A 146 -28.18 8.31 6.96
C VAL A 146 -28.57 9.62 7.65
N LYS A 147 -27.81 10.02 8.67
CA LYS A 147 -27.91 11.35 9.25
C LYS A 147 -27.29 12.36 8.26
N LYS A 148 -28.05 13.42 7.95
CA LYS A 148 -27.78 14.43 6.91
C LYS A 148 -26.29 14.78 6.74
N ILE A 149 -25.82 14.68 5.49
CA ILE A 149 -24.48 15.08 5.03
C ILE A 149 -24.42 16.62 4.99
N PRO A 150 -23.41 17.27 5.59
CA PRO A 150 -23.17 18.70 5.41
C PRO A 150 -22.80 18.99 3.95
N LYS A 151 -23.42 20.00 3.34
CA LYS A 151 -23.05 20.51 2.00
C LYS A 151 -21.75 21.33 2.00
N ASP A 152 -21.05 21.37 3.13
CA ASP A 152 -19.89 22.24 3.32
C ASP A 152 -18.61 21.46 3.06
N ILE A 153 -17.97 21.80 1.94
CA ILE A 153 -16.68 21.24 1.52
C ILE A 153 -15.56 21.64 2.49
N THR A 154 -15.69 22.78 3.18
CA THR A 154 -14.68 23.32 4.11
C THR A 154 -14.68 22.62 5.48
N ALA A 155 -15.62 21.69 5.69
CA ALA A 155 -15.76 20.99 6.95
C ALA A 155 -14.56 20.05 7.25
N THR A 156 -14.24 19.94 8.54
CA THR A 156 -13.42 18.85 9.07
C THR A 156 -14.33 17.69 9.42
N TYR A 157 -13.97 16.48 8.99
CA TYR A 157 -14.72 15.25 9.27
C TYR A 157 -13.93 14.33 10.19
N THR A 158 -14.63 13.73 11.14
CA THR A 158 -14.04 12.70 12.01
C THR A 158 -14.34 11.32 11.45
N LEU A 159 -13.32 10.61 10.98
CA LEU A 159 -13.43 9.23 10.50
C LEU A 159 -13.28 8.28 11.70
N SER A 160 -14.35 8.15 12.50
CA SER A 160 -14.40 7.26 13.69
C SER A 160 -14.88 5.84 13.39
N SER A 161 -15.11 5.55 12.12
CA SER A 161 -15.90 4.42 11.70
C SER A 161 -15.25 3.07 12.07
N LEU A 162 -13.92 3.02 12.12
CA LEU A 162 -13.09 1.85 12.41
C LEU A 162 -12.37 1.93 13.76
N GLU A 163 -12.82 2.82 14.64
CA GLU A 163 -12.19 3.07 15.92
C GLU A 163 -12.14 1.80 16.77
N LYS A 164 -10.92 1.34 17.08
CA LYS A 164 -10.67 0.16 17.93
C LYS A 164 -9.39 0.35 18.74
N MET A 165 -8.24 0.13 18.09
CA MET A 165 -6.91 0.27 18.71
C MET A 165 -6.30 1.66 18.50
N TYR A 166 -6.87 2.44 17.58
CA TYR A 166 -6.47 3.79 17.26
C TYR A 166 -7.65 4.75 17.46
N GLU A 167 -7.33 6.00 17.75
CA GLU A 167 -8.25 7.13 17.82
C GLU A 167 -8.81 7.46 16.42
N PRO A 168 -9.97 8.14 16.32
CA PRO A 168 -10.49 8.60 15.03
C PRO A 168 -9.53 9.52 14.28
N VAL A 169 -9.54 9.43 12.95
CA VAL A 169 -8.81 10.38 12.10
C VAL A 169 -9.60 11.68 12.01
N ILE A 170 -8.96 12.81 12.33
CA ILE A 170 -9.50 14.14 12.06
C ILE A 170 -9.06 14.55 10.65
N PHE A 171 -10.01 14.54 9.72
CA PHE A 171 -9.75 14.76 8.30
C PHE A 171 -10.21 16.15 7.86
N SER A 172 -9.26 17.00 7.47
CA SER A 172 -9.55 18.33 6.91
C SER A 172 -9.97 18.21 5.45
N HIS A 173 -11.26 17.97 5.19
CA HIS A 173 -11.76 17.73 3.84
C HIS A 173 -11.63 18.96 2.94
N GLY A 174 -11.81 20.18 3.46
CA GLY A 174 -11.64 21.41 2.68
C GLY A 174 -10.24 21.54 2.08
N MET A 175 -9.22 21.41 2.94
CA MET A 175 -7.81 21.42 2.52
C MET A 175 -7.52 20.33 1.48
N HIS A 176 -7.97 19.08 1.70
CA HIS A 176 -7.71 17.99 0.76
C HIS A 176 -8.46 18.19 -0.57
N ALA A 177 -9.67 18.74 -0.54
CA ALA A 177 -10.43 19.02 -1.75
C ALA A 177 -9.80 20.13 -2.59
N GLU A 178 -9.14 21.12 -1.97
CA GLU A 178 -8.39 22.16 -2.68
C GLU A 178 -7.11 21.61 -3.34
N MET A 179 -6.47 20.60 -2.74
CA MET A 179 -5.28 19.95 -3.29
C MET A 179 -5.60 18.90 -4.35
N ALA A 180 -6.82 18.35 -4.36
CA ALA A 180 -7.23 17.30 -5.29
C ALA A 180 -7.71 17.89 -6.63
N GLU A 181 -7.55 17.12 -7.70
CA GLU A 181 -8.04 17.45 -9.06
C GLU A 181 -9.56 17.24 -9.21
N GLY A 182 -10.32 17.38 -8.13
CA GLY A 182 -11.78 17.29 -8.08
C GLY A 182 -12.33 16.21 -7.16
N CYS A 183 -13.65 16.22 -6.96
CA CYS A 183 -14.31 15.31 -6.03
C CYS A 183 -14.12 13.83 -6.40
N ALA A 184 -14.02 13.53 -7.71
CA ALA A 184 -13.90 12.18 -8.24
C ALA A 184 -12.55 11.52 -7.89
N THR A 185 -11.53 12.31 -7.50
CA THR A 185 -10.24 11.78 -7.02
C THR A 185 -10.43 10.89 -5.80
N CYS A 186 -11.39 11.20 -4.92
CA CYS A 186 -11.70 10.41 -3.73
C CYS A 186 -13.08 9.73 -3.82
N HIS A 187 -14.10 10.44 -4.29
CA HIS A 187 -15.44 9.91 -4.55
C HIS A 187 -15.51 9.33 -5.96
N HIS A 188 -14.77 8.25 -6.16
CA HIS A 188 -14.66 7.57 -7.44
C HIS A 188 -15.85 6.64 -7.73
N HIS A 189 -15.98 6.23 -9.00
CA HIS A 189 -16.97 5.24 -9.45
C HIS A 189 -18.44 5.57 -9.08
N THR A 190 -18.74 6.87 -8.96
CA THR A 190 -20.09 7.39 -8.68
C THR A 190 -20.54 8.29 -9.82
N GLU A 191 -21.85 8.50 -9.91
CA GLU A 191 -22.40 9.47 -10.86
C GLU A 191 -21.95 10.89 -10.50
N ALA A 192 -21.83 11.76 -11.52
CA ALA A 192 -21.38 13.13 -11.33
C ALA A 192 -22.25 13.86 -10.27
N GLY A 193 -21.59 14.44 -9.27
CA GLY A 193 -22.25 15.14 -8.16
C GLY A 193 -22.71 14.24 -7.00
N GLN A 194 -22.52 12.91 -7.08
CA GLN A 194 -22.79 12.01 -5.97
C GLN A 194 -21.52 11.71 -5.18
N THR A 195 -21.59 11.95 -3.87
CA THR A 195 -20.51 11.69 -2.91
C THR A 195 -21.00 10.78 -1.77
N PRO A 196 -21.41 9.53 -2.07
CA PRO A 196 -21.81 8.56 -1.05
C PRO A 196 -20.65 8.28 -0.10
N SER A 197 -20.98 7.75 1.08
CA SER A 197 -19.95 7.31 2.01
C SER A 197 -19.16 6.14 1.41
N CYS A 198 -17.85 6.07 1.66
CA CYS A 198 -17.00 4.93 1.25
C CYS A 198 -17.61 3.59 1.71
N ARG A 199 -18.25 3.59 2.88
CA ARG A 199 -18.92 2.44 3.48
C ARG A 199 -20.14 1.95 2.72
N GLU A 200 -20.65 2.69 1.74
CA GLU A 200 -21.75 2.18 0.94
C GLU A 200 -21.29 1.01 0.07
N CYS A 201 -20.07 1.06 -0.45
CA CYS A 201 -19.46 0.00 -1.27
C CYS A 201 -18.37 -0.79 -0.52
N HIS A 202 -17.48 -0.15 0.24
CA HIS A 202 -16.33 -0.81 0.89
C HIS A 202 -16.66 -1.51 2.22
N ARG A 203 -17.79 -2.23 2.31
CA ARG A 203 -18.29 -2.78 3.59
C ARG A 203 -17.52 -4.01 4.09
N ALA A 204 -17.24 -4.95 3.19
CA ALA A 204 -16.66 -6.24 3.54
C ALA A 204 -15.15 -6.10 3.78
N ALA A 205 -14.61 -6.73 4.82
CA ALA A 205 -13.17 -6.64 5.13
C ALA A 205 -12.30 -7.26 4.02
N PHE A 206 -12.76 -8.34 3.40
CA PHE A 206 -12.14 -9.00 2.26
C PHE A 206 -13.21 -9.81 1.50
N ASP A 207 -13.25 -9.70 0.17
CA ASP A 207 -14.10 -10.52 -0.70
C ASP A 207 -13.24 -11.24 -1.75
N PRO A 208 -13.08 -12.58 -1.66
CA PRO A 208 -12.28 -13.34 -2.64
C PRO A 208 -12.85 -13.31 -4.06
N LYS A 209 -14.10 -12.85 -4.24
CA LYS A 209 -14.73 -12.69 -5.55
C LYS A 209 -14.55 -11.30 -6.14
N ASN A 210 -14.12 -10.33 -5.33
CA ASN A 210 -13.92 -8.95 -5.74
C ASN A 210 -12.62 -8.40 -5.16
N LEU A 211 -11.50 -8.92 -5.66
CA LEU A 211 -10.15 -8.70 -5.12
C LEU A 211 -9.67 -7.25 -5.23
N ASN A 212 -10.19 -6.53 -6.22
CA ASN A 212 -9.86 -5.13 -6.47
C ASN A 212 -10.77 -4.17 -5.70
N MET A 213 -11.74 -4.69 -4.92
CA MET A 213 -12.55 -3.89 -4.01
C MET A 213 -12.05 -4.07 -2.58
N PRO A 214 -11.18 -3.18 -2.09
CA PRO A 214 -10.69 -3.28 -0.73
C PRO A 214 -11.82 -3.09 0.27
N GLY A 215 -11.70 -3.71 1.45
CA GLY A 215 -12.55 -3.34 2.57
C GLY A 215 -12.26 -1.93 3.06
N ILE A 216 -13.16 -1.36 3.87
CA ILE A 216 -13.09 0.05 4.32
C ILE A 216 -11.74 0.45 4.92
N LYS A 217 -11.04 -0.45 5.65
CA LYS A 217 -9.69 -0.16 6.18
C LYS A 217 -8.68 0.02 5.05
N GLY A 218 -8.66 -0.92 4.11
CA GLY A 218 -7.79 -0.86 2.94
C GLY A 218 -8.12 0.33 2.05
N ALA A 219 -9.41 0.63 1.85
CA ALA A 219 -9.87 1.77 1.05
C ALA A 219 -9.33 3.10 1.59
N TYR A 220 -9.42 3.33 2.91
CA TYR A 220 -8.85 4.54 3.52
C TYR A 220 -7.33 4.60 3.36
N HIS A 221 -6.61 3.53 3.70
CA HIS A 221 -5.15 3.54 3.64
C HIS A 221 -4.65 3.73 2.21
N LEU A 222 -5.22 3.05 1.22
CA LEU A 222 -4.82 3.21 -0.18
C LEU A 222 -5.10 4.61 -0.70
N GLN A 223 -6.29 5.17 -0.42
CA GLN A 223 -6.66 6.50 -0.88
C GLN A 223 -5.77 7.58 -0.25
N CYS A 224 -5.56 7.53 1.07
CA CYS A 224 -4.78 8.55 1.77
C CYS A 224 -3.28 8.39 1.53
N MET A 225 -2.74 7.19 1.72
CA MET A 225 -1.30 6.95 1.62
C MET A 225 -0.81 7.02 0.19
N GLY A 226 -1.59 6.59 -0.81
CA GLY A 226 -1.16 6.66 -2.21
C GLY A 226 -0.85 8.10 -2.64
N CYS A 227 -1.78 9.02 -2.39
CA CYS A 227 -1.57 10.44 -2.69
C CYS A 227 -0.44 11.06 -1.82
N HIS A 228 -0.34 10.67 -0.55
CA HIS A 228 0.73 11.15 0.32
C HIS A 228 2.12 10.64 -0.09
N GLN A 229 2.26 9.42 -0.61
CA GLN A 229 3.53 8.90 -1.10
C GLN A 229 4.06 9.75 -2.27
N GLU A 230 3.18 10.19 -3.15
CA GLU A 230 3.54 11.02 -4.31
C GLU A 230 3.86 12.47 -3.90
N MET A 231 3.09 13.04 -2.97
CA MET A 231 3.21 14.45 -2.57
C MET A 231 4.08 14.70 -1.32
N GLY A 232 4.63 13.64 -0.71
CA GLY A 232 5.42 13.75 0.54
C GLY A 232 4.58 14.00 1.80
N GLY A 233 3.33 13.53 1.82
CA GLY A 233 2.43 13.59 2.98
C GLY A 233 2.69 12.51 4.04
N PRO A 234 1.91 12.48 5.13
CA PRO A 234 2.09 11.51 6.21
C PRO A 234 1.69 10.08 5.82
N VAL A 235 2.60 9.14 6.02
CA VAL A 235 2.41 7.69 5.75
C VAL A 235 2.61 6.81 6.99
N GLY A 236 3.10 7.40 8.09
CA GLY A 236 3.34 6.69 9.35
C GLY A 236 2.05 6.40 10.12
N CYS A 237 2.00 5.24 10.79
CA CYS A 237 0.80 4.70 11.42
C CYS A 237 0.12 5.66 12.40
N THR A 238 0.90 6.47 13.13
CA THR A 238 0.38 7.38 14.15
C THR A 238 0.25 8.83 13.68
N GLN A 239 0.58 9.12 12.42
CA GLN A 239 0.52 10.47 11.87
C GLN A 239 -0.91 10.87 11.47
N CYS A 240 -1.76 9.89 11.14
CA CYS A 240 -3.17 10.10 10.79
C CYS A 240 -4.11 9.77 11.96
N HIS A 241 -3.80 8.71 12.73
CA HIS A 241 -4.59 8.27 13.88
C HIS A 241 -3.69 7.81 15.04
N ALA A 242 -3.82 8.45 16.21
CA ALA A 242 -3.01 8.10 17.38
C ALA A 242 -3.40 6.72 17.94
N LYS A 243 -2.43 5.97 18.48
CA LYS A 243 -2.72 4.73 19.20
C LYS A 243 -3.45 5.07 20.51
N LYS A 244 -4.52 4.34 20.82
CA LYS A 244 -5.22 4.52 22.10
C LYS A 244 -4.30 4.12 23.25
N ALA A 245 -4.36 4.87 24.36
CA ALA A 245 -3.68 4.47 25.58
C ALA A 245 -4.32 3.17 26.11
N THR A 246 -3.54 2.09 26.18
CA THR A 246 -3.97 0.88 26.89
C THR A 246 -4.12 1.23 28.36
N GLN A 247 -5.36 1.20 28.88
CA GLN A 247 -5.57 1.22 30.31
C GLN A 247 -5.03 -0.10 30.88
N THR A 248 -3.85 -0.03 31.48
CA THR A 248 -3.33 -1.07 32.37
C THR A 248 -4.31 -1.16 33.54
N THR A 249 -5.25 -2.10 33.47
CA THR A 249 -5.95 -2.54 34.67
C THR A 249 -4.93 -3.27 35.51
N GLU A 250 -4.39 -2.58 36.51
CA GLU A 250 -3.67 -3.20 37.61
C GLU A 250 -4.57 -4.28 38.22
N ARG A 251 -4.35 -5.53 37.82
CA ARG A 251 -4.94 -6.68 38.49
C ARG A 251 -4.23 -6.81 39.83
N GLY A 252 -4.75 -6.07 40.80
CA GLY A 252 -4.29 -6.06 42.17
C GLY A 252 -4.11 -7.48 42.69
N GLN A 253 -2.92 -7.74 43.19
CA GLN A 253 -2.60 -8.86 44.05
C GLN A 253 -3.57 -8.86 45.24
N ARG A 254 -4.35 -9.94 45.38
CA ARG A 254 -4.86 -10.46 46.64
C ARG A 254 -4.87 -11.96 46.57
#